data_AF-A0A1T1BK38-F1
#
_entry.id   AF-A0A1T1BK38-F1
#
_cell.length_a   1.000
_cell.length_b   1.000
_cell.length_c   1.000
_cell.angle_alpha   90.00
_cell.angle_beta   90.00
_cell.angle_gamma   90.00
#
_symmetry.space_group_name_H-M   'P 1'
#
loop_
_entity.id
_entity.type
_entity.pdbx_description
1 polymer ?
#
loop_
_entity_poly.entity_id
_entity_poly.type
_entity_poly.pdbx_seq_one_letter_code
_entity_poly.pdbx_strand_id
1 'polypeptide(L)'
;MAKKFSYLILILSILFLTIIIFLIKESEFTSTTVKDITVTSCSFFTLILAILLYDRFDYRKVVFQRKLEVVLNLLVDLKSFTFYAKYINTDYEYNIGFEIERVSLKKKFNSEHLDKIISFNENYHKRLYEKISLYITNPFLPKKIGESLKFLYMRNNHSINHIPDFEVIRLFFNDELPINLETLWYIESSNTITLKSYIENYIICLDIIENWINEHSNIKADLNI
;
A
#
# COMPACT_ATOMS: atom_id res chain seq x y z
N MET A 1 2.05 -4.22 26.45
CA MET A 1 3.32 -4.37 25.69
C MET A 1 4.54 -4.31 26.62
N ALA A 2 4.58 -3.38 27.57
CA ALA A 2 5.53 -3.36 28.70
C ALA A 2 5.69 -4.74 29.38
N LYS A 3 4.60 -5.51 29.54
CA LYS A 3 4.64 -6.88 30.08
C LYS A 3 5.57 -7.82 29.30
N LYS A 4 5.52 -7.85 27.96
CA LYS A 4 6.37 -8.75 27.14
C LYS A 4 7.86 -8.41 27.23
N PHE A 5 8.21 -7.13 27.28
CA PHE A 5 9.59 -6.68 27.48
C PHE A 5 10.09 -6.93 28.90
N SER A 6 9.22 -6.72 29.90
CA SER A 6 9.50 -7.08 31.29
C SER A 6 9.80 -8.57 31.42
N TYR A 7 9.07 -9.44 30.71
CA TYR A 7 9.38 -10.87 30.67
C TYR A 7 10.72 -11.17 29.98
N LEU A 8 11.03 -10.50 28.87
CA LEU A 8 12.30 -10.69 28.16
C LEU A 8 13.50 -10.24 29.00
N ILE A 9 13.42 -9.09 29.67
CA ILE A 9 14.43 -8.60 30.61
C ILE A 9 14.57 -9.58 31.78
N LEU A 10 13.45 -10.07 32.33
CA LEU A 10 13.47 -11.04 33.43
C LEU A 10 14.14 -12.36 33.04
N ILE A 11 13.84 -12.89 31.85
CA ILE A 11 14.49 -14.10 31.31
C ILE A 11 15.99 -13.85 31.14
N LEU A 12 16.38 -12.71 30.55
CA LEU A 12 17.79 -12.34 30.37
C LEU A 12 18.52 -12.19 31.71
N SER A 13 17.88 -11.58 32.72
CA SER A 13 18.42 -11.47 34.08
C SER A 13 18.63 -12.82 34.74
N ILE A 14 17.69 -13.76 34.59
CA ILE A 14 17.84 -15.13 35.10
C ILE A 14 19.02 -15.82 34.41
N LEU A 15 19.13 -15.71 33.08
CA LEU A 15 20.18 -16.32 32.29
C LEU A 15 21.57 -15.76 32.68
N PHE A 16 21.66 -14.44 32.85
CA PHE A 16 22.85 -13.78 33.37
C PHE A 16 23.22 -14.29 34.78
N LEU A 17 22.24 -14.39 35.68
CA LEU A 17 22.47 -14.89 37.04
C LEU A 17 22.99 -16.34 37.01
N THR A 18 22.45 -17.20 36.15
CA THR A 18 22.93 -18.58 36.00
C THR A 18 24.36 -18.67 35.49
N ILE A 19 24.75 -17.78 34.56
CA ILE A 19 26.12 -17.72 34.04
C ILE A 19 27.09 -17.26 35.14
N ILE A 20 26.71 -16.25 35.92
CA ILE A 20 27.53 -15.77 37.05
C ILE A 20 27.68 -16.84 38.12
N ILE A 21 26.60 -17.53 38.50
CA ILE A 21 26.65 -18.62 39.48
C ILE A 21 27.54 -19.77 38.98
N PHE A 22 27.45 -20.12 37.70
CA PHE A 22 28.31 -21.13 37.09
C PHE A 22 29.78 -20.73 37.14
N LEU A 23 30.11 -19.50 36.72
CA LEU A 23 31.47 -18.97 36.77
C LEU A 23 32.04 -18.99 38.19
N ILE A 24 31.24 -18.61 39.20
CA ILE A 24 31.67 -18.63 40.61
C ILE A 24 31.88 -20.05 41.14
N LYS A 25 31.07 -21.02 40.71
CA LYS A 25 31.15 -22.40 41.19
C LYS A 25 32.28 -23.22 40.58
N GLU A 26 32.52 -23.05 39.28
CA GLU A 26 33.48 -23.89 38.53
C GLU A 26 34.89 -23.31 38.49
N SER A 27 35.07 -22.01 38.78
CA SER A 27 36.39 -21.39 38.74
C SER A 27 36.93 -21.10 40.14
N GLU A 28 38.23 -21.36 40.33
CA GLU A 28 38.95 -20.78 41.44
C GLU A 28 38.90 -19.26 41.32
N PHE A 29 38.64 -18.57 42.43
CA PHE A 29 38.45 -17.11 42.49
C PHE A 29 39.76 -16.37 42.19
N THR A 30 40.13 -16.36 40.92
CA THR A 30 41.38 -15.83 40.37
C THR A 30 41.11 -14.51 39.65
N SER A 31 42.17 -13.75 39.35
CA SER A 31 42.06 -12.46 38.65
C SER A 31 41.39 -12.58 37.27
N THR A 32 41.55 -13.73 36.60
CA THR A 32 40.88 -14.07 35.33
C THR A 32 39.37 -14.22 35.50
N THR A 33 38.91 -14.93 36.52
CA THR A 33 37.47 -15.06 36.83
C THR A 33 36.82 -13.71 37.11
N VAL A 34 37.49 -12.85 37.88
CA VAL A 34 37.00 -11.50 38.20
C VAL A 34 36.88 -10.66 36.93
N LYS A 35 37.86 -10.76 36.03
CA LYS A 35 37.82 -10.10 34.72
C LYS A 35 36.64 -10.59 33.87
N ASP A 36 36.42 -11.89 33.79
CA ASP A 36 35.34 -12.48 32.98
C ASP A 36 33.96 -12.12 33.52
N ILE A 37 33.78 -12.11 34.86
CA ILE A 37 32.56 -11.62 35.52
C ILE A 37 32.34 -10.14 35.17
N THR A 38 33.39 -9.31 35.20
CA THR A 38 33.29 -7.88 34.91
C THR A 38 32.91 -7.64 33.45
N VAL A 39 33.55 -8.33 32.50
CA VAL A 39 33.25 -8.23 31.06
C VAL A 39 31.82 -8.68 30.77
N THR A 40 31.41 -9.80 31.36
CA THR A 40 30.05 -10.36 31.19
C THR A 40 29.01 -9.39 31.76
N SER A 41 29.27 -8.80 32.93
CA SER A 41 28.40 -7.82 33.56
C SER A 41 28.25 -6.55 32.71
N CYS A 42 29.38 -5.98 32.24
CA CYS A 42 29.36 -4.82 31.36
C CYS A 42 28.59 -5.09 30.05
N SER A 43 28.79 -6.26 29.45
CA SER A 43 28.08 -6.66 28.22
C SER A 43 26.58 -6.80 28.45
N PHE A 44 26.18 -7.38 29.58
CA PHE A 44 24.77 -7.52 29.97
C PHE A 44 24.11 -6.15 30.20
N PHE A 45 24.75 -5.24 30.93
CA PHE A 45 24.25 -3.88 31.12
C PHE A 45 24.14 -3.12 29.80
N THR A 46 25.12 -3.28 28.91
CA THR A 46 25.09 -2.67 27.56
C THR A 46 23.92 -3.19 26.75
N LEU A 47 23.64 -4.50 26.79
CA LEU A 47 22.49 -5.10 26.11
C LEU A 47 21.15 -4.58 26.68
N ILE A 48 21.02 -4.50 28.00
CA ILE A 48 19.81 -3.93 28.63
C ILE A 48 19.64 -2.47 28.22
N LEU A 49 20.70 -1.67 28.25
CA LEU A 49 20.67 -0.28 27.79
C LEU A 49 20.26 -0.18 26.33
N ALA A 50 20.80 -1.02 25.44
CA ALA A 50 20.42 -1.03 24.03
C ALA A 50 18.93 -1.40 23.85
N ILE A 51 18.41 -2.35 24.61
CA ILE A 51 16.99 -2.73 24.62
C ILE A 51 16.11 -1.56 25.10
N LEU A 52 16.49 -0.92 26.21
CA LEU A 52 15.76 0.22 26.76
C LEU A 52 15.82 1.44 25.83
N LEU A 53 16.95 1.68 25.19
CA LEU A 53 17.13 2.74 24.21
C LEU A 53 16.33 2.46 22.93
N TYR A 54 16.26 1.21 22.48
CA TYR A 54 15.40 0.84 21.35
C TYR A 54 13.92 1.18 21.60
N ASP A 55 13.45 1.05 22.83
CA ASP A 55 12.11 1.47 23.25
C ASP A 55 12.01 3.01 23.36
N ARG A 56 13.02 3.65 23.96
CA ARG A 56 13.05 5.11 24.18
C ARG A 56 13.21 5.92 22.89
N PHE A 57 13.88 5.39 21.87
CA PHE A 57 14.07 6.05 20.58
C PHE A 57 12.85 5.99 19.66
N ASP A 58 11.74 5.39 20.11
CA ASP A 58 10.44 5.45 19.43
C ASP A 58 10.52 5.09 17.93
N TYR A 59 11.47 4.21 17.57
CA TYR A 59 11.69 3.78 16.20
C TYR A 59 10.40 3.21 15.59
N ARG A 60 9.53 2.64 16.43
CA ARG A 60 8.20 2.18 16.04
C ARG A 60 7.30 3.33 15.62
N LYS A 61 7.28 4.47 16.33
CA LYS A 61 6.56 5.67 15.91
C LYS A 61 7.15 6.28 14.66
N VAL A 62 8.47 6.30 14.50
CA VAL A 62 9.10 6.80 13.25
C VAL A 62 8.72 5.92 12.06
N VAL A 63 8.82 4.59 12.20
CA VAL A 63 8.38 3.64 11.17
C VAL A 63 6.89 3.79 10.92
N PHE A 64 6.08 3.92 11.99
CA PHE A 64 4.64 4.10 11.87
C PHE A 64 4.27 5.39 11.14
N GLN A 65 4.92 6.51 11.47
CA GLN A 65 4.75 7.79 10.79
C GLN A 65 5.08 7.68 9.30
N ARG A 66 6.18 7.02 8.94
CA ARG A 66 6.53 6.76 7.53
C ARG A 66 5.48 5.91 6.82
N LYS A 67 4.96 4.87 7.47
CA LYS A 67 3.86 4.07 6.91
C LYS A 67 2.61 4.92 6.69
N LEU A 68 2.24 5.72 7.67
CA LEU A 68 1.07 6.61 7.60
C LEU A 68 1.24 7.63 6.47
N GLU A 69 2.40 8.26 6.35
CA GLU A 69 2.73 9.22 5.30
C GLU A 69 2.61 8.60 3.90
N VAL A 70 3.19 7.41 3.70
CA VAL A 70 3.10 6.68 2.42
C VAL A 70 1.65 6.35 2.08
N VAL A 71 0.86 5.91 3.05
CA VAL A 71 -0.56 5.57 2.84
C VAL A 71 -1.42 6.81 2.57
N LEU A 72 -1.15 7.93 3.25
CA LEU A 72 -1.85 9.19 3.01
C LEU A 72 -1.53 9.77 1.63
N ASN A 73 -0.25 9.77 1.22
CA ASN A 73 0.15 10.23 -0.11
C ASN A 73 -0.48 9.37 -1.21
N LEU A 74 -0.51 8.04 -1.01
CA LEU A 74 -1.22 7.13 -1.92
C LEU A 74 -2.72 7.48 -2.00
N LEU A 75 -3.38 7.75 -0.87
CA LEU A 75 -4.80 8.11 -0.86
C LEU A 75 -5.06 9.42 -1.63
N VAL A 76 -4.21 10.43 -1.42
CA VAL A 76 -4.28 11.72 -2.13
C VAL A 76 -4.12 11.49 -3.63
N ASP A 77 -3.10 10.73 -4.03
CA ASP A 77 -2.87 10.44 -5.44
C ASP A 77 -4.02 9.67 -6.06
N LEU A 78 -4.55 8.65 -5.38
CA LEU A 78 -5.70 7.90 -5.86
C LEU A 78 -6.93 8.80 -6.04
N LYS A 79 -7.23 9.65 -5.05
CA LYS A 79 -8.37 10.60 -5.11
C LYS A 79 -8.19 11.71 -6.13
N SER A 80 -6.95 12.06 -6.49
CA SER A 80 -6.68 13.07 -7.53
C SER A 80 -7.04 12.61 -8.95
N PHE A 81 -7.19 11.30 -9.19
CA PHE A 81 -7.49 10.81 -10.53
C PHE A 81 -8.96 11.02 -10.91
N THR A 82 -9.17 11.80 -11.96
CA THR A 82 -10.45 11.85 -12.67
C THR A 82 -10.46 10.83 -13.81
N PHE A 83 -11.55 10.07 -13.93
CA PHE A 83 -11.70 9.02 -14.92
C PHE A 83 -12.62 9.50 -16.05
N TYR A 84 -12.20 9.28 -17.29
CA TYR A 84 -13.03 9.56 -18.45
C TYR A 84 -13.25 8.28 -19.24
N ALA A 85 -14.47 8.03 -19.65
CA ALA A 85 -14.87 6.88 -20.45
C ALA A 85 -15.41 7.36 -21.81
N LYS A 86 -14.91 6.80 -22.92
CA LYS A 86 -15.54 6.97 -24.24
C LYS A 86 -16.09 5.62 -24.70
N TYR A 87 -17.32 5.65 -25.18
CA TYR A 87 -17.96 4.54 -25.88
C TYR A 87 -18.27 4.96 -27.31
N ILE A 88 -17.88 4.11 -28.26
CA ILE A 88 -18.15 4.32 -29.70
C ILE A 88 -19.19 3.28 -30.09
N ASN A 89 -20.41 3.74 -30.38
CA ASN A 89 -21.42 2.93 -31.04
C ASN A 89 -21.36 3.19 -32.55
N THR A 90 -21.82 2.24 -33.36
CA THR A 90 -21.92 2.40 -34.82
C THR A 90 -22.76 3.60 -35.25
N ASP A 91 -23.69 4.03 -34.38
CA ASP A 91 -24.64 5.10 -34.67
C ASP A 91 -24.38 6.41 -33.89
N TYR A 92 -23.60 6.37 -32.79
CA TYR A 92 -23.37 7.53 -31.92
C TYR A 92 -22.04 7.45 -31.17
N GLU A 93 -21.30 8.56 -31.12
CA GLU A 93 -20.19 8.73 -30.17
C GLU A 93 -20.72 9.31 -28.85
N TYR A 94 -20.58 8.57 -27.74
CA TYR A 94 -20.95 9.06 -26.41
C TYR A 94 -19.70 9.18 -25.53
N ASN A 95 -19.43 10.42 -25.09
CA ASN A 95 -18.36 10.73 -24.15
C ASN A 95 -18.95 10.78 -22.75
N ILE A 96 -18.53 9.89 -21.85
CA ILE A 96 -18.89 9.96 -20.44
C ILE A 96 -17.68 10.28 -19.59
N GLY A 97 -17.54 11.54 -19.20
CA GLY A 97 -16.66 11.92 -18.10
C GLY A 97 -17.32 11.57 -16.78
N PHE A 98 -16.71 10.69 -15.98
CA PHE A 98 -17.18 10.43 -14.63
C PHE A 98 -16.08 10.80 -13.64
N GLU A 99 -16.29 11.89 -12.93
CA GLU A 99 -15.52 12.12 -11.71
C GLU A 99 -15.90 11.06 -10.68
N ILE A 100 -14.89 10.33 -10.18
CA ILE A 100 -15.07 9.23 -9.24
C ILE A 100 -15.21 9.82 -7.83
N GLU A 101 -16.33 10.48 -7.59
CA GLU A 101 -16.83 10.68 -6.23
C GLU A 101 -17.50 9.40 -5.76
N ARG A 102 -17.07 8.85 -4.61
CA ARG A 102 -17.59 7.60 -4.02
C ARG A 102 -19.13 7.54 -3.94
N VAL A 103 -19.77 8.70 -3.76
CA VAL A 103 -21.24 8.87 -3.69
C VAL A 103 -21.88 8.97 -5.09
N SER A 104 -21.21 9.64 -6.02
CA SER A 104 -21.64 9.85 -7.41
C SER A 104 -21.50 8.59 -8.26
N LEU A 105 -20.51 7.75 -7.94
CA LEU A 105 -20.37 6.39 -8.44
C LEU A 105 -21.67 5.60 -8.26
N LYS A 106 -22.09 5.36 -7.01
CA LYS A 106 -23.28 4.54 -6.69
C LYS A 106 -24.57 5.00 -7.37
N LYS A 107 -24.70 6.30 -7.70
CA LYS A 107 -25.92 6.89 -8.25
C LYS A 107 -26.00 6.88 -9.80
N LYS A 108 -24.90 6.73 -10.53
CA LYS A 108 -24.88 6.76 -12.02
C LYS A 108 -24.84 5.36 -12.68
N PHE A 109 -24.95 4.28 -11.89
CA PHE A 109 -24.72 2.89 -12.29
C PHE A 109 -25.94 2.13 -12.88
N ASN A 110 -26.77 2.77 -13.70
CA ASN A 110 -27.89 2.08 -14.34
C ASN A 110 -27.81 2.17 -15.88
N SER A 111 -26.66 1.80 -16.44
CA SER A 111 -26.41 1.83 -17.88
C SER A 111 -25.94 0.47 -18.39
N GLU A 112 -26.41 0.05 -19.57
CA GLU A 112 -26.03 -1.16 -20.31
C GLU A 112 -24.52 -1.26 -20.65
N HIS A 113 -23.75 -0.24 -20.30
CA HIS A 113 -22.32 -0.11 -20.56
C HIS A 113 -21.43 -0.76 -19.50
N LEU A 114 -21.96 -1.13 -18.32
CA LEU A 114 -21.13 -1.61 -17.20
C LEU A 114 -20.46 -2.96 -17.42
N ASP A 115 -21.08 -3.81 -18.23
CA ASP A 115 -20.58 -5.14 -18.54
C ASP A 115 -19.57 -5.14 -19.71
N LYS A 116 -19.34 -3.97 -20.34
CA LYS A 116 -18.36 -3.83 -21.40
C LYS A 116 -16.94 -3.92 -20.85
N ILE A 117 -16.06 -4.49 -21.67
CA ILE A 117 -14.63 -4.65 -21.35
C ILE A 117 -13.96 -3.29 -21.42
N ILE A 118 -13.05 -3.00 -20.50
CA ILE A 118 -12.28 -1.75 -20.55
C ILE A 118 -11.03 -1.93 -21.40
N SER A 119 -10.72 -0.89 -22.17
CA SER A 119 -9.43 -0.73 -22.84
C SER A 119 -8.79 0.56 -22.37
N PHE A 120 -7.48 0.52 -22.18
CA PHE A 120 -6.70 1.68 -21.80
C PHE A 120 -5.84 2.13 -22.96
N ASN A 121 -5.66 3.45 -23.07
CA ASN A 121 -4.55 3.96 -23.85
C ASN A 121 -3.23 3.67 -23.11
N GLU A 122 -2.25 3.11 -23.81
CA GLU A 122 -0.97 2.66 -23.25
C GLU A 122 -0.22 3.79 -22.52
N ASN A 123 -0.17 4.99 -23.11
CA ASN A 123 0.55 6.12 -22.53
C ASN A 123 -0.08 6.59 -21.21
N TYR A 124 -1.41 6.65 -21.15
CA TYR A 124 -2.12 7.06 -19.92
C TYR A 124 -2.05 5.98 -18.84
N HIS A 125 -2.20 4.71 -19.22
CA HIS A 125 -2.04 3.60 -18.29
C HIS A 125 -0.62 3.53 -17.73
N LYS A 126 0.39 3.77 -18.58
CA LYS A 126 1.80 3.83 -18.15
C LYS A 126 2.04 4.96 -17.14
N ARG A 127 1.48 6.15 -17.35
CA ARG A 127 1.59 7.27 -16.39
C ARG A 127 0.95 6.95 -15.05
N LEU A 128 -0.26 6.38 -15.06
CA LEU A 128 -0.94 5.91 -13.85
C LEU A 128 -0.09 4.88 -13.12
N TYR A 129 0.42 3.89 -13.86
CA TYR A 129 1.29 2.85 -13.33
C TYR A 129 2.56 3.44 -12.71
N GLU A 130 3.25 4.36 -13.40
CA GLU A 130 4.46 5.01 -12.90
C GLU A 130 4.19 5.72 -11.57
N LYS A 131 3.09 6.48 -11.47
CA LYS A 131 2.68 7.17 -10.24
C LYS A 131 2.39 6.20 -9.09
N ILE A 132 1.71 5.09 -9.34
CA ILE A 132 1.36 4.11 -8.29
C ILE A 132 2.54 3.16 -7.95
N SER A 133 3.45 2.89 -8.90
CA SER A 133 4.58 1.97 -8.74
C SER A 133 5.56 2.36 -7.64
N LEU A 134 5.69 3.67 -7.40
CA LEU A 134 6.49 4.23 -6.31
C LEU A 134 5.96 3.79 -4.94
N TYR A 135 4.65 3.62 -4.80
CA TYR A 135 4.03 3.17 -3.55
C TYR A 135 4.10 1.66 -3.38
N ILE A 136 3.88 0.89 -4.45
CA ILE A 136 3.90 -0.58 -4.35
C ILE A 136 5.27 -1.14 -4.01
N THR A 137 6.32 -0.53 -4.57
CA THR A 137 7.69 -0.92 -4.25
C THR A 137 8.16 -0.39 -2.90
N ASN A 138 7.36 0.45 -2.23
CA ASN A 138 7.71 1.06 -0.96
C ASN A 138 7.62 0.03 0.19
N PRO A 139 8.70 -0.20 0.96
CA PRO A 139 8.69 -1.16 2.07
C PRO A 139 7.78 -0.75 3.24
N PHE A 140 7.35 0.53 3.28
CA PHE A 140 6.43 1.04 4.28
C PHE A 140 4.96 0.89 3.86
N LEU A 141 4.65 0.44 2.65
CA LEU A 141 3.26 0.18 2.26
C LEU A 141 2.73 -1.08 2.97
N PRO A 142 1.57 -1.01 3.65
CA PRO A 142 0.93 -2.19 4.20
C PRO A 142 0.56 -3.21 3.11
N LYS A 143 0.89 -4.49 3.33
CA LYS A 143 0.66 -5.58 2.35
C LYS A 143 -0.78 -5.65 1.85
N LYS A 144 -1.76 -5.50 2.75
CA LYS A 144 -3.19 -5.50 2.42
C LYS A 144 -3.56 -4.41 1.39
N ILE A 145 -2.98 -3.22 1.53
CA ILE A 145 -3.17 -2.11 0.58
C ILE A 145 -2.48 -2.46 -0.74
N GLY A 146 -1.22 -2.91 -0.71
CA GLY A 146 -0.49 -3.33 -1.90
C GLY A 146 -1.20 -4.42 -2.72
N GLU A 147 -1.85 -5.38 -2.07
CA GLU A 147 -2.66 -6.41 -2.73
C GLU A 147 -3.91 -5.83 -3.40
N SER A 148 -4.59 -4.87 -2.74
CA SER A 148 -5.78 -4.22 -3.28
C SER A 148 -5.50 -3.37 -4.53
N LEU A 149 -4.25 -2.94 -4.75
CA LEU A 149 -3.86 -2.14 -5.91
C LEU A 149 -3.60 -2.98 -7.17
N LYS A 150 -3.53 -4.32 -7.07
CA LYS A 150 -3.13 -5.20 -8.18
C LYS A 150 -3.97 -5.05 -9.46
N PHE A 151 -5.24 -4.64 -9.35
CA PHE A 151 -6.08 -4.40 -10.54
C PHE A 151 -5.56 -3.25 -11.42
N LEU A 152 -4.80 -2.30 -10.87
CA LEU A 152 -4.10 -1.24 -11.61
C LEU A 152 -2.86 -1.75 -12.36
N TYR A 153 -2.38 -2.96 -12.03
CA TYR A 153 -1.14 -3.56 -12.51
C TYR A 153 -1.36 -4.63 -13.58
N MET A 154 -2.60 -4.83 -14.04
CA MET A 154 -2.89 -5.79 -15.11
C MET A 154 -2.30 -5.30 -16.43
N ARG A 155 -0.99 -5.52 -16.58
CA ARG A 155 -0.20 -5.40 -17.80
C ARG A 155 -0.17 -6.77 -18.42
N ASN A 156 -1.15 -7.07 -19.27
CA ASN A 156 -1.17 -8.35 -19.96
C ASN A 156 -0.29 -8.23 -21.21
N ASN A 157 0.85 -8.95 -21.20
CA ASN A 157 1.82 -9.06 -22.30
C ASN A 157 1.32 -9.97 -23.44
N HIS A 158 0.04 -9.89 -23.80
CA HIS A 158 -0.53 -10.71 -24.85
C HIS A 158 -0.92 -9.83 -26.03
N SER A 159 -0.35 -10.13 -27.20
CA SER A 159 -0.89 -9.63 -28.48
C SER A 159 -2.29 -10.20 -28.61
N ILE A 160 -3.32 -9.35 -28.52
CA ILE A 160 -4.70 -9.79 -28.64
C ILE A 160 -5.28 -9.30 -29.97
N ASN A 161 -5.99 -10.21 -30.62
CA ASN A 161 -6.83 -9.97 -31.79
C ASN A 161 -7.72 -8.74 -31.57
N HIS A 162 -7.90 -7.95 -32.63
CA HIS A 162 -8.70 -6.73 -32.61
C HIS A 162 -10.12 -6.99 -32.06
N ILE A 163 -10.40 -6.55 -30.83
CA ILE A 163 -11.75 -6.56 -30.26
C ILE A 163 -12.54 -5.45 -30.96
N PRO A 164 -13.77 -5.70 -31.45
CA PRO A 164 -14.57 -4.67 -32.09
C PRO A 164 -14.85 -3.49 -31.14
N ASP A 165 -14.76 -2.26 -31.67
CA ASP A 165 -14.87 -1.03 -30.88
C ASP A 165 -16.19 -0.90 -30.08
N PHE A 166 -17.28 -1.47 -30.58
CA PHE A 166 -18.58 -1.45 -29.91
C PHE A 166 -18.68 -2.37 -28.69
N GLU A 167 -17.71 -3.25 -28.45
CA GLU A 167 -17.68 -4.15 -27.28
C GLU A 167 -16.87 -3.57 -26.10
N VAL A 168 -16.21 -2.43 -26.32
CA VAL A 168 -15.17 -1.90 -25.44
C VAL A 168 -15.51 -0.49 -24.95
N ILE A 169 -15.17 -0.21 -23.69
CA ILE A 169 -15.13 1.15 -23.14
C ILE A 169 -13.70 1.59 -23.01
N ARG A 170 -13.38 2.75 -23.57
CA ARG A 170 -12.03 3.28 -23.55
C ARG A 170 -11.89 4.21 -22.35
N LEU A 171 -11.01 3.87 -21.42
CA LEU A 171 -10.75 4.61 -20.19
C LEU A 171 -9.51 5.49 -20.29
N PHE A 172 -9.63 6.70 -19.76
CA PHE A 172 -8.57 7.71 -19.70
C PHE A 172 -8.43 8.26 -18.29
N PHE A 173 -7.18 8.63 -17.98
CA PHE A 173 -6.79 9.27 -16.72
C PHE A 173 -6.08 10.55 -17.10
N ASN A 174 -6.60 11.70 -16.71
CA ASN A 174 -5.82 12.92 -16.87
C ASN A 174 -6.26 14.01 -15.91
N ASP A 175 -5.30 14.85 -15.56
CA ASP A 175 -5.52 16.13 -14.87
C ASP A 175 -6.09 17.18 -15.86
N GLU A 176 -5.93 16.96 -17.18
CA GLU A 176 -6.41 17.84 -18.26
C GLU A 176 -7.04 17.02 -19.41
N LEU A 177 -8.26 17.33 -19.86
CA LEU A 177 -8.85 16.63 -21.01
C LEU A 177 -7.99 16.85 -22.27
N PRO A 178 -7.54 15.79 -22.99
CA PRO A 178 -6.81 16.00 -24.23
C PRO A 178 -7.68 16.73 -25.25
N ILE A 179 -7.15 17.83 -25.79
CA ILE A 179 -7.80 18.73 -26.76
C ILE A 179 -8.18 18.01 -28.06
N ASN A 180 -7.62 16.83 -28.33
CA ASN A 180 -7.95 16.01 -29.50
C ASN A 180 -8.04 14.53 -29.13
N LEU A 181 -9.27 14.06 -28.90
CA LEU A 181 -9.55 12.65 -28.59
C LEU A 181 -9.26 11.73 -29.80
N GLU A 182 -9.35 12.24 -31.04
CA GLU A 182 -9.24 11.48 -32.29
C GLU A 182 -7.85 10.90 -32.59
N THR A 183 -6.78 11.43 -32.02
CA THR A 183 -5.39 11.02 -32.34
C THR A 183 -4.77 10.05 -31.32
N LEU A 184 -5.54 9.61 -30.31
CA LEU A 184 -5.02 8.81 -29.19
C LEU A 184 -5.38 7.31 -29.28
N TRP A 185 -5.86 6.83 -30.43
CA TRP A 185 -6.44 5.50 -30.54
C TRP A 185 -5.49 4.47 -31.15
N TYR A 186 -4.58 3.96 -30.33
CA TYR A 186 -3.99 2.65 -30.57
C TYR A 186 -4.28 1.77 -29.36
N ILE A 187 -5.04 0.70 -29.60
CA ILE A 187 -5.45 -0.29 -28.60
C ILE A 187 -4.59 -1.53 -28.78
N GLU A 188 -3.93 -1.94 -27.70
CA GLU A 188 -3.80 -3.36 -27.37
C GLU A 188 -4.58 -3.57 -26.07
N SER A 189 -5.77 -4.19 -26.17
CA SER A 189 -6.52 -4.59 -24.98
C SER A 189 -6.21 -6.05 -24.72
N SER A 190 -5.53 -6.29 -23.62
CA SER A 190 -5.28 -7.63 -23.10
C SER A 190 -6.03 -7.92 -21.81
N ASN A 191 -6.85 -6.98 -21.34
CA ASN A 191 -7.61 -7.08 -20.10
C ASN A 191 -9.06 -7.50 -20.34
N THR A 192 -9.52 -8.51 -19.60
CA THR A 192 -10.89 -9.01 -19.60
C THR A 192 -11.77 -8.37 -18.52
N ILE A 193 -11.24 -7.38 -17.79
CA ILE A 193 -11.96 -6.75 -16.70
C ILE A 193 -13.06 -5.83 -17.25
N THR A 194 -14.27 -5.97 -16.71
CA THR A 194 -15.40 -5.11 -17.06
C THR A 194 -15.28 -3.76 -16.36
N LEU A 195 -15.94 -2.73 -16.90
CA LEU A 195 -15.99 -1.41 -16.27
C LEU A 195 -16.52 -1.51 -14.83
N LYS A 196 -17.56 -2.33 -14.62
CA LYS A 196 -18.11 -2.64 -13.29
C LYS A 196 -17.04 -3.16 -12.33
N SER A 197 -16.37 -4.24 -12.71
CA SER A 197 -15.36 -4.90 -11.86
C SER A 197 -14.21 -3.94 -11.54
N TYR A 198 -13.80 -3.13 -12.52
CA TYR A 198 -12.73 -2.15 -12.32
C TYR A 198 -13.11 -1.08 -11.29
N ILE A 199 -14.33 -0.53 -11.37
CA ILE A 199 -14.77 0.48 -10.41
C ILE A 199 -15.04 -0.12 -9.02
N GLU A 200 -15.63 -1.31 -8.94
CA GLU A 200 -15.82 -2.01 -7.67
C GLU A 200 -14.47 -2.25 -6.97
N ASN A 201 -13.45 -2.73 -7.70
CA ASN A 201 -12.11 -2.91 -7.16
C ASN A 201 -11.48 -1.58 -6.71
N TYR A 202 -11.70 -0.50 -7.45
CA TYR A 202 -11.22 0.83 -7.06
C TYR A 202 -11.89 1.32 -5.76
N ILE A 203 -13.20 1.17 -5.62
CA ILE A 203 -13.93 1.52 -4.38
C ILE A 203 -13.44 0.66 -3.21
N ILE A 204 -13.32 -0.66 -3.39
CA ILE A 204 -12.82 -1.58 -2.36
C ILE A 204 -11.40 -1.17 -1.92
N CYS A 205 -10.54 -0.78 -2.86
CA CYS A 205 -9.19 -0.31 -2.56
C CYS A 205 -9.21 0.94 -1.67
N LEU A 206 -10.03 1.95 -2.00
CA LEU A 206 -10.20 3.14 -1.18
C LEU A 206 -10.71 2.80 0.22
N ASP A 207 -11.71 1.93 0.33
CA ASP A 207 -12.27 1.50 1.61
C ASP A 207 -11.23 0.79 2.49
N ILE A 208 -10.36 -0.04 1.89
CA ILE A 208 -9.27 -0.71 2.60
C ILE A 208 -8.26 0.32 3.14
N ILE A 209 -7.91 1.34 2.34
CA ILE A 209 -6.99 2.40 2.72
C ILE A 209 -7.58 3.23 3.86
N GLU A 210 -8.84 3.67 3.74
CA GLU A 210 -9.53 4.48 4.74
C GLU A 210 -9.68 3.73 6.06
N ASN A 211 -10.10 2.46 6.02
CA ASN A 211 -10.18 1.62 7.22
C ASN A 211 -8.80 1.44 7.88
N TRP A 212 -7.74 1.24 7.09
CA TRP A 212 -6.40 1.12 7.64
C TRP A 212 -5.95 2.41 8.35
N ILE A 213 -6.21 3.58 7.76
CA ILE A 213 -5.92 4.88 8.38
C ILE A 213 -6.72 5.04 9.68
N ASN A 214 -8.01 4.73 9.67
CA ASN A 214 -8.88 4.84 10.85
C ASN A 214 -8.48 3.90 12.00
N GLU A 215 -8.04 2.68 11.67
CA GLU A 215 -7.59 1.71 12.67
C GLU A 215 -6.26 2.12 13.33
N HIS A 216 -5.39 2.79 12.58
CA HIS A 216 -4.01 2.99 12.97
C HIS A 216 -3.69 4.44 13.35
N SER A 217 -4.54 5.40 12.98
CA SER A 217 -4.40 6.80 13.36
C SER A 217 -5.58 7.23 14.22
N ASN A 218 -5.34 8.10 15.21
CA ASN A 218 -6.42 8.82 15.91
C ASN A 218 -7.10 9.87 15.00
N ILE A 219 -6.71 9.94 13.73
CA ILE A 219 -7.38 10.73 12.72
C ILE A 219 -8.55 9.85 12.29
N LYS A 220 -9.76 10.21 12.72
CA LYS A 220 -10.94 9.79 11.96
C LYS A 220 -10.74 10.38 10.57
N ALA A 221 -10.36 9.55 9.62
CA ALA A 221 -10.51 9.84 8.21
C ALA A 221 -12.00 9.82 7.84
N ASP A 222 -12.83 10.55 8.62
CA ASP A 222 -14.00 11.22 8.07
C ASP A 222 -13.45 12.45 7.34
N LEU A 223 -12.78 12.20 6.21
CA LEU A 223 -12.51 13.24 5.23
C LEU A 223 -13.88 13.64 4.71
N ASN A 224 -14.38 14.79 5.15
CA ASN A 224 -15.61 15.39 4.65
C ASN A 224 -15.62 15.27 3.12
N ILE A 225 -16.55 14.43 2.67
CA ILE A 225 -17.03 14.28 1.31
C ILE A 225 -17.87 15.51 0.98
#